data_AF-A0A838VPH0-F1
#
_entry.id   AF-A0A838VPH0-F1
#
_cell.length_a   1.000
_cell.length_b   1.000
_cell.length_c   1.000
_cell.angle_alpha   90.00
_cell.angle_beta   90.00
_cell.angle_gamma   90.00
#
_symmetry.space_group_name_H-M   'P 1'
#
loop_
_entity.id
_entity.type
_entity.pdbx_description
1 polymer ?
#
loop_
_entity_poly.entity_id
_entity_poly.type
_entity_poly.pdbx_seq_one_letter_code
_entity_poly.pdbx_strand_id
1 'polypeptide(L)'
;MSELPLRDRYSAFIDEIVQTTLKGKISSQEQVYQMLLQNVTPGTGEVFEMVLSDSLNATQQVVKSEKDDLKQAKATRSLRAMKTIQSQWQRAE
;
A
#
# COMPACT_ATOMS: atom_id res chain seq x y z
N MET A 1 -24.10 5.34 -4.51
CA MET A 1 -23.16 6.49 -4.55
C MET A 1 -21.78 5.91 -4.76
N SER A 2 -21.03 6.45 -5.72
CA SER A 2 -19.98 5.78 -6.49
C SER A 2 -18.82 5.20 -5.66
N GLU A 3 -18.55 3.90 -5.83
CA GLU A 3 -17.39 3.18 -5.30
C GLU A 3 -16.05 3.68 -5.88
N LEU A 4 -16.08 4.29 -7.07
CA LEU A 4 -14.91 4.83 -7.77
C LEU A 4 -14.12 5.86 -6.95
N PRO A 5 -14.74 6.93 -6.40
CA PRO A 5 -14.04 7.88 -5.53
C PRO A 5 -13.40 7.25 -4.29
N LEU A 6 -13.99 6.19 -3.75
CA LEU A 6 -13.45 5.50 -2.58
C LEU A 6 -12.24 4.66 -2.95
N ARG A 7 -12.31 3.96 -4.09
CA ARG A 7 -11.18 3.21 -4.67
C ARG A 7 -10.00 4.14 -4.94
N ASP A 8 -10.26 5.29 -5.55
CA ASP A 8 -9.22 6.29 -5.88
C ASP A 8 -8.60 6.87 -4.61
N ARG A 9 -9.41 7.15 -3.59
CA ARG A 9 -8.92 7.61 -2.28
C ARG A 9 -7.99 6.59 -1.63
N TYR A 10 -8.36 5.31 -1.62
CA TYR A 10 -7.51 4.26 -1.05
C TYR A 10 -6.27 3.98 -1.88
N SER A 11 -6.36 4.11 -3.20
CA SER A 11 -5.18 4.03 -4.08
C SER A 11 -4.18 5.13 -3.74
N ALA A 12 -4.65 6.38 -3.63
CA ALA A 12 -3.81 7.52 -3.25
C ALA A 12 -3.21 7.37 -1.84
N PHE A 13 -3.98 6.84 -0.89
CA PHE A 13 -3.49 6.60 0.47
C PHE A 13 -2.41 5.52 0.53
N ILE A 14 -2.58 4.40 -0.19
CA ILE A 14 -1.56 3.36 -0.29
C ILE A 14 -0.28 3.93 -0.92
N ASP A 15 -0.41 4.70 -1.99
CA ASP A 15 0.71 5.39 -2.63
C ASP A 15 1.42 6.34 -1.67
N GLU A 16 0.69 7.09 -0.85
CA GLU A 16 1.27 7.96 0.17
C GLU A 16 2.11 7.18 1.19
N ILE A 17 1.61 6.07 1.73
CA ILE A 17 2.37 5.23 2.67
C ILE A 17 3.64 4.70 1.99
N VAL A 18 3.53 4.21 0.75
CA VAL A 18 4.66 3.69 -0.01
C VAL A 18 5.70 4.78 -0.23
N GLN A 19 5.32 5.96 -0.71
CA GLN A 19 6.25 7.07 -0.94
C GLN A 19 6.91 7.55 0.36
N THR A 20 6.15 7.61 1.45
CA THR A 20 6.66 7.99 2.77
C THR A 20 7.68 6.97 3.28
N THR A 21 7.44 5.67 3.04
CA THR A 21 8.39 4.59 3.33
C THR A 21 9.65 4.72 2.49
N LEU A 22 9.53 4.96 1.18
CA LEU A 22 10.68 5.10 0.28
C LEU A 22 11.56 6.29 0.66
N LYS A 23 10.95 7.38 1.15
CA LYS A 23 11.62 8.58 1.67
C LYS A 23 12.22 8.37 3.07
N GLY A 24 12.04 7.20 3.70
CA GLY A 24 12.54 6.92 5.04
C GLY A 24 11.83 7.69 6.16
N LYS A 25 10.59 8.13 5.91
CA LYS A 25 9.79 8.93 6.86
C LYS A 25 8.83 8.10 7.71
N ILE A 26 8.72 6.80 7.42
CA ILE A 26 8.03 5.84 8.30
C ILE A 26 9.06 5.25 9.25
N SER A 27 8.85 5.47 10.54
CA SER A 27 9.76 5.08 11.61
C SER A 27 9.53 3.66 12.11
N SER A 28 8.33 3.10 11.93
CA SER A 28 7.99 1.74 12.40
C SER A 28 6.78 1.16 11.66
N GLN A 29 6.58 -0.15 11.79
CA GLN A 29 5.35 -0.82 11.33
C GLN A 29 4.12 -0.35 12.10
N GLU A 30 4.28 0.00 13.39
CA GLU A 30 3.18 0.54 14.20
C GLU A 30 2.68 1.88 13.66
N GLN A 31 3.57 2.73 13.11
CA GLN A 31 3.13 3.95 12.43
C GLN A 31 2.21 3.64 11.24
N VAL A 32 2.52 2.61 10.45
CA VAL A 32 1.65 2.17 9.33
C VAL A 32 0.31 1.71 9.85
N TYR A 33 0.29 0.91 10.91
CA TYR A 33 -0.95 0.47 11.57
C TYR A 33 -1.83 1.65 12.02
N GLN A 34 -1.25 2.64 12.70
CA GLN A 34 -1.98 3.84 13.13
C GLN A 34 -2.51 4.66 11.94
N MET A 35 -1.74 4.78 10.85
CA MET A 35 -2.22 5.44 9.63
C MET A 35 -3.43 4.71 9.05
N LEU A 36 -3.44 3.37 9.05
CA LEU A 36 -4.56 2.56 8.56
C LEU A 36 -5.83 2.79 9.39
N LEU A 37 -5.73 2.71 10.71
CA LEU A 37 -6.87 2.96 11.62
C LEU A 37 -7.48 4.35 11.46
N GLN A 38 -6.67 5.36 11.13
CA GLN A 38 -7.13 6.74 11.00
C GLN A 38 -7.78 7.05 9.64
N ASN A 39 -7.35 6.37 8.58
CA ASN A 39 -7.69 6.76 7.21
C ASN A 39 -8.61 5.79 6.48
N VAL A 40 -8.67 4.52 6.92
CA VAL A 40 -9.64 3.55 6.39
C VAL A 40 -10.96 3.73 7.12
N THR A 41 -12.03 3.98 6.35
CA THR A 41 -13.36 4.24 6.91
C THR A 41 -13.99 2.93 7.39
N PRO A 42 -14.53 2.85 8.61
CA PRO A 42 -15.22 1.66 9.10
C PRO A 42 -16.33 1.21 8.13
N GLY A 43 -16.46 -0.10 7.93
CA GLY A 43 -17.43 -0.69 7.00
C GLY A 43 -17.04 -0.61 5.52
N THR A 44 -15.81 -0.17 5.21
CA THR A 44 -15.30 -0.13 3.82
C THR A 44 -13.99 -0.89 3.63
N GLY A 45 -13.68 -1.80 4.56
CA GLY A 45 -12.45 -2.62 4.55
C GLY A 45 -12.28 -3.41 3.26
N GLU A 46 -13.34 -4.08 2.80
CA GLU A 46 -13.32 -4.87 1.55
C GLU A 46 -12.84 -4.07 0.33
N VAL A 47 -13.23 -2.80 0.22
CA VAL A 47 -12.79 -1.92 -0.90
C VAL A 47 -11.31 -1.59 -0.75
N PHE A 48 -10.84 -1.32 0.48
CA PHE A 48 -9.43 -1.10 0.75
C PHE A 48 -8.60 -2.36 0.44
N GLU A 49 -9.06 -3.54 0.84
CA GLU A 49 -8.42 -4.83 0.56
C GLU A 49 -8.29 -5.11 -0.92
N MET A 50 -9.36 -4.88 -1.68
CA MET A 50 -9.35 -5.05 -3.13
C MET A 50 -8.29 -4.16 -3.79
N VAL A 51 -8.24 -2.87 -3.43
CA VAL A 51 -7.24 -1.93 -3.96
C VAL A 51 -5.82 -2.33 -3.57
N LEU A 52 -5.62 -2.75 -2.32
CA LEU A 52 -4.33 -3.17 -1.81
C LEU A 52 -3.83 -4.43 -2.54
N SER A 53 -4.71 -5.40 -2.76
CA SER A 53 -4.41 -6.63 -3.51
C SER A 53 -4.05 -6.33 -4.96
N ASP A 54 -4.83 -5.50 -5.65
CA ASP A 54 -4.55 -5.06 -7.02
C ASP A 54 -3.17 -4.39 -7.13
N SER A 55 -2.89 -3.45 -6.22
CA SER A 55 -1.63 -2.69 -6.18
C SER A 55 -0.42 -3.59 -5.88
N LEU A 56 -0.57 -4.53 -4.96
CA LEU A 56 0.45 -5.50 -4.59
C LEU A 56 0.78 -6.43 -5.78
N ASN A 57 -0.26 -6.93 -6.45
CA ASN A 57 -0.10 -7.78 -7.63
C ASN A 57 0.58 -7.03 -8.78
N ALA A 58 0.13 -5.80 -9.09
CA ALA A 58 0.75 -4.97 -10.11
C ALA A 58 2.23 -4.73 -9.83
N THR A 59 2.58 -4.35 -8.61
CA THR A 59 3.98 -4.09 -8.25
C THR A 59 4.82 -5.35 -8.24
N GLN A 60 4.26 -6.48 -7.80
CA GLN A 60 4.93 -7.77 -7.86
C GLN A 60 5.27 -8.17 -9.31
N GLN A 61 4.43 -7.83 -10.28
CA GLN A 61 4.73 -8.01 -11.70
C GLN A 61 5.85 -7.08 -12.16
N VAL A 62 5.81 -5.79 -11.79
CA VAL A 62 6.88 -4.83 -12.12
C VAL A 62 8.24 -5.32 -11.62
N VAL A 63 8.32 -5.82 -10.38
CA VAL A 63 9.56 -6.38 -9.82
C VAL A 63 10.09 -7.55 -10.66
N LYS A 64 9.19 -8.40 -11.18
CA LYS A 64 9.56 -9.57 -11.99
C LYS A 64 9.98 -9.21 -13.42
N SER A 65 9.40 -8.17 -13.99
CA SER A 65 9.60 -7.80 -15.41
C SER A 65 10.64 -6.71 -15.63
N GLU A 66 10.94 -5.89 -14.62
CA GLU A 66 11.89 -4.79 -14.72
C GLU A 66 13.33 -5.32 -14.86
N LYS A 67 14.03 -4.81 -15.86
CA LYS A 67 15.41 -5.21 -16.23
C LYS A 67 16.45 -4.18 -15.82
N ASP A 68 16.02 -2.96 -15.55
CA ASP A 68 16.89 -1.92 -15.01
C ASP A 68 17.05 -2.13 -13.49
N ASP A 69 18.28 -2.37 -13.05
CA ASP A 69 18.60 -2.70 -11.65
C ASP A 69 18.13 -1.61 -10.67
N LEU A 70 18.25 -0.33 -11.04
CA LEU A 70 17.85 0.78 -10.17
C LEU A 70 16.33 0.84 -10.02
N LYS A 71 15.60 0.68 -11.12
CA LYS A 71 14.13 0.62 -11.11
C LYS A 71 13.63 -0.63 -10.40
N GLN A 72 14.28 -1.78 -10.60
CA GLN A 72 13.94 -3.03 -9.92
C GLN A 72 14.17 -2.92 -8.41
N ALA A 73 15.28 -2.31 -7.97
CA ALA A 73 15.54 -2.06 -6.55
C ALA A 73 14.47 -1.15 -5.93
N LYS A 74 14.08 -0.08 -6.63
CA LYS A 74 12.97 0.79 -6.18
C LYS A 74 11.66 0.03 -6.09
N ALA A 75 11.29 -0.74 -7.12
CA ALA A 75 10.08 -1.56 -7.14
C ALA A 75 10.07 -2.60 -6.02
N THR A 76 11.22 -3.22 -5.72
CA THR A 76 11.38 -4.16 -4.62
C THR A 76 11.15 -3.49 -3.26
N ARG A 77 11.66 -2.26 -3.08
CA ARG A 77 11.40 -1.48 -1.86
C ARG A 77 9.91 -1.11 -1.74
N SER A 78 9.26 -0.73 -2.84
CA SER A 78 7.81 -0.47 -2.85
C SER A 78 7.02 -1.73 -2.47
N LEU A 79 7.37 -2.88 -3.04
CA LEU A 79 6.74 -4.16 -2.73
C LEU A 79 6.86 -4.51 -1.25
N ARG A 80 8.03 -4.27 -0.64
CA ARG A 80 8.20 -4.46 0.81
C ARG A 80 7.27 -3.54 1.62
N ALA A 81 7.16 -2.27 1.23
CA ALA A 81 6.24 -1.33 1.87
C ALA A 81 4.78 -1.80 1.78
N MET A 82 4.33 -2.24 0.60
CA MET A 82 2.98 -2.80 0.43
C MET A 82 2.73 -4.07 1.25
N LYS A 83 3.72 -4.97 1.36
CA LYS A 83 3.61 -6.14 2.25
C LYS A 83 3.49 -5.73 3.72
N THR A 84 4.16 -4.65 4.14
CA THR A 84 3.96 -4.09 5.49
C THR A 84 2.55 -3.56 5.66
N ILE A 85 2.01 -2.82 4.68
CA ILE A 85 0.61 -2.35 4.71
C ILE A 85 -0.36 -3.54 4.85
N GLN A 86 -0.20 -4.57 4.02
CA GLN A 86 -1.02 -5.79 4.08
C GLN A 86 -0.98 -6.45 5.45
N SER A 87 0.22 -6.68 6.01
CA SER A 87 0.36 -7.30 7.32
C SER A 87 -0.26 -6.46 8.44
N GLN A 88 -0.15 -5.12 8.38
CA GLN A 88 -0.77 -4.27 9.40
C GLN A 88 -2.27 -4.15 9.23
N TRP A 89 -2.78 -4.19 7.99
CA TRP A 89 -4.21 -4.21 7.73
C TRP A 89 -4.86 -5.50 8.26
N GLN A 90 -4.25 -6.66 8.04
CA GLN A 90 -4.70 -7.95 8.59
C GLN A 90 -4.74 -8.00 10.13
N ARG A 91 -4.02 -7.10 10.81
CA ARG A 91 -4.07 -6.93 12.26
C ARG A 91 -5.19 -5.97 12.70
N ALA A 92 -5.63 -5.09 11.81
CA ALA A 92 -6.62 -4.05 12.08
C ALA A 92 -8.06 -4.53 11.84
N GLU A 93 -8.25 -5.50 10.94
CA GLU A 93 -9.49 -6.29 10.83
C GLU A 93 -9.65 -7.31 11.95
#